data_AF-A0A139BS71-F1
#
_entry.id   AF-A0A139BS71-F1
#
_cell.length_a   1.000
_cell.length_b   1.000
_cell.length_c   1.000
_cell.angle_alpha   90.00
_cell.angle_beta   90.00
_cell.angle_gamma   90.00
#
_symmetry.space_group_name_H-M   'P 1'
#
loop_
_entity.id
_entity.type
_entity.pdbx_description
1 polymer ?
#
loop_
_entity_poly.entity_id
_entity_poly.type
_entity_poly.pdbx_seq_one_letter_code
_entity_poly.pdbx_strand_id
1 'polypeptide(L)' 'MPASAQNNNKKGCKMDFSNKIMRATNRLGGITKTANLMECSGTTIHNWIRQGEVKNLDKAKKLAALAGMELQDIRPCR' A
#
# COMPACT_ATOMS: atom_id res chain seq x y z
N MET A 1 8.63 -8.25 -26.40
CA MET A 1 7.62 -7.36 -25.77
C MET A 1 7.51 -7.73 -24.28
N PRO A 2 7.29 -6.75 -23.38
CA PRO A 2 7.79 -6.78 -22.00
C PRO A 2 7.07 -7.76 -21.06
N ALA A 3 7.83 -8.19 -20.05
CA ALA A 3 7.52 -9.20 -19.05
C ALA A 3 6.25 -8.91 -18.24
N SER A 4 5.30 -9.85 -18.24
CA SER A 4 4.15 -9.86 -17.34
C SER A 4 4.23 -11.10 -16.43
N ALA A 5 5.05 -11.02 -15.39
CA ALA A 5 5.07 -11.99 -14.31
C ALA A 5 3.88 -11.72 -13.37
N GLN A 6 2.81 -12.49 -13.48
CA GLN A 6 1.70 -12.47 -12.52
C GLN A 6 1.82 -13.67 -11.57
N ASN A 7 2.55 -13.46 -10.46
CA ASN A 7 2.68 -14.43 -9.37
C ASN A 7 1.45 -14.33 -8.43
N ASN A 8 0.60 -15.35 -8.48
CA ASN A 8 -0.56 -15.55 -7.61
C ASN A 8 -0.14 -16.29 -6.33
N ASN A 9 0.14 -15.57 -5.24
CA ASN A 9 0.32 -16.19 -3.93
C ASN A 9 -0.71 -15.64 -2.93
N LYS A 10 -1.80 -16.39 -2.78
CA LYS A 10 -2.95 -16.11 -1.93
C LYS A 10 -2.57 -16.35 -0.46
N LYS A 11 -1.91 -15.39 0.19
CA LYS A 11 -1.69 -15.41 1.64
C LYS A 11 -2.75 -14.56 2.31
N GLY A 12 -3.66 -15.20 3.05
CA GLY A 12 -4.58 -14.50 3.95
C GLY A 12 -3.78 -13.65 4.93
N CYS A 13 -3.81 -12.33 4.75
CA CYS A 13 -3.17 -11.40 5.66
C CYS A 13 -4.16 -11.11 6.78
N LYS A 14 -3.85 -11.59 7.99
CA LYS A 14 -4.55 -11.27 9.22
C LYS A 14 -4.61 -9.73 9.36
N MET A 15 -5.78 -9.19 9.70
CA MET A 15 -6.03 -7.75 9.81
C MET A 15 -5.33 -7.17 11.05
N ASP A 16 -4.07 -6.78 10.92
CA ASP A 16 -3.36 -6.06 11.98
C ASP A 16 -3.69 -4.55 11.90
N PHE A 17 -4.50 -4.07 12.85
CA PHE A 17 -4.90 -2.65 12.96
C PHE A 17 -3.74 -1.70 13.29
N SER A 18 -2.60 -2.23 13.73
CA SER A 18 -1.36 -1.48 13.97
C SER A 18 -0.72 -0.96 12.68
N ASN A 19 -1.16 -1.44 11.52
CA ASN A 19 -0.57 -1.05 10.26
C ASN A 19 -1.14 0.28 9.73
N LYS A 20 -0.31 1.32 9.77
CA LYS A 20 -0.63 2.69 9.33
C LYS A 20 -1.07 2.74 7.87
N ILE A 21 -0.44 1.92 7.02
CA ILE A 21 -0.78 1.77 5.60
C ILE A 21 -2.19 1.19 5.42
N MET A 22 -2.59 0.25 6.28
CA MET A 22 -3.96 -0.28 6.23
C MET A 22 -4.99 0.77 6.67
N ARG A 23 -4.70 1.55 7.72
CA ARG A 23 -5.57 2.68 8.10
C ARG A 23 -5.70 3.71 6.98
N ALA A 24 -4.61 3.98 6.25
CA ALA A 24 -4.60 4.86 5.08
C ALA A 24 -5.54 4.35 4.00
N THR A 25 -5.35 3.08 3.67
CA THR A 25 -6.09 2.37 2.64
C THR A 25 -7.58 2.25 3.00
N ASN A 26 -7.91 2.06 4.28
CA ASN A 26 -9.29 2.01 4.76
C ASN A 26 -9.97 3.39 4.66
N ARG A 27 -9.26 4.48 5.00
CA ARG A 27 -9.76 5.85 4.80
C ARG A 27 -10.05 6.16 3.34
N LEU A 28 -9.27 5.59 2.43
CA LEU A 28 -9.46 5.70 0.98
C LEU A 28 -10.60 4.83 0.43
N GLY A 29 -11.24 4.03 1.28
CA GLY A 29 -12.35 3.15 0.89
C GLY A 29 -11.92 1.75 0.44
N GLY A 30 -10.72 1.30 0.87
CA GLY A 30 -10.25 -0.06 0.74
C GLY A 30 -9.09 -0.25 -0.25
N ILE A 31 -8.58 -1.48 -0.27
CA ILE A 31 -7.39 -1.87 -1.06
C ILE A 31 -7.64 -1.68 -2.55
N THR A 32 -8.81 -2.11 -3.05
CA THR A 32 -9.16 -2.04 -4.47
C THR A 32 -9.27 -0.61 -4.99
N LYS A 33 -9.90 0.29 -4.22
CA LYS A 33 -10.01 1.72 -4.60
C LYS A 33 -8.64 2.40 -4.57
N THR A 34 -7.85 2.11 -3.54
CA THR A 34 -6.49 2.65 -3.43
C THR A 34 -5.60 2.13 -4.55
N ALA A 35 -5.74 0.87 -4.95
CA ALA A 35 -5.02 0.27 -6.08
C ALA A 35 -5.34 1.00 -7.39
N ASN A 36 -6.61 1.33 -7.63
CA ASN A 36 -7.05 2.07 -8.80
C ASN A 36 -6.52 3.51 -8.80
N LEU A 37 -6.62 4.22 -7.66
CA LEU A 37 -6.13 5.59 -7.51
C LEU A 37 -4.61 5.70 -7.65
N MET A 38 -3.89 4.68 -7.23
CA MET A 38 -2.43 4.64 -7.27
C MET A 38 -1.88 4.01 -8.55
N GLU A 39 -2.74 3.57 -9.46
CA GLU A 39 -2.40 2.81 -10.67
C GLU A 39 -1.43 1.66 -10.34
N CYS A 40 -1.74 0.94 -9.27
CA CYS A 40 -0.93 -0.14 -8.72
C CYS A 40 -1.73 -1.44 -8.70
N SER A 41 -1.01 -2.56 -8.74
CA SER A 41 -1.64 -3.85 -8.53
C SER A 41 -2.07 -3.99 -7.06
N GLY A 42 -3.23 -4.58 -6.78
CA GLY A 42 -3.71 -4.80 -5.41
C GLY A 42 -2.73 -5.65 -4.57
N THR A 43 -1.96 -6.52 -5.22
CA THR A 43 -0.85 -7.28 -4.62
C THR A 43 0.28 -6.37 -4.12
N THR A 44 0.56 -5.26 -4.80
CA THR A 44 1.55 -4.28 -4.37
C THR A 44 1.13 -3.64 -3.04
N ILE A 45 -0.16 -3.29 -2.90
CA ILE A 45 -0.69 -2.72 -1.66
C ILE A 45 -0.67 -3.76 -0.53
N HIS A 46 -1.05 -5.01 -0.80
CA HIS A 46 -0.91 -6.09 0.17
C HIS A 46 0.55 -6.27 0.64
N ASN A 47 1.52 -6.16 -0.27
CA ASN A 47 2.94 -6.21 0.10
C ASN A 47 3.36 -5.03 0.98
N TRP A 48 2.90 -3.80 0.70
CA TRP A 48 3.15 -2.66 1.57
C TRP A 48 2.51 -2.85 2.94
N ILE A 49 1.29 -3.39 2.98
CA ILE A 49 0.60 -3.67 4.24
C ILE A 49 1.40 -4.68 5.07
N ARG A 50 1.95 -5.71 4.42
CA ARG A 50 2.73 -6.76 5.09
C ARG A 50 4.12 -6.32 5.52
N GLN A 51 4.76 -5.41 4.77
CA GLN A 51 6.07 -4.86 5.13
C GLN A 51 5.96 -3.72 6.16
N GLY A 52 4.80 -3.07 6.26
CA GLY A 52 4.62 -1.90 7.12
C GLY A 52 5.29 -0.64 6.57
N GLU A 53 5.88 -0.70 5.38
CA GLU A 53 6.54 0.41 4.71
C GLU A 53 6.23 0.44 3.20
N VAL A 54 6.29 1.63 2.60
CA VAL A 54 6.22 1.81 1.15
C VAL A 54 7.62 2.12 0.62
N LYS A 55 8.20 1.16 -0.11
CA LYS A 55 9.56 1.29 -0.69
C LYS A 55 9.69 2.41 -1.73
N ASN A 56 8.64 2.70 -2.48
CA ASN A 56 8.67 3.70 -3.55
C ASN A 56 8.28 5.08 -3.01
N LEU A 57 9.19 6.05 -3.10
CA LEU A 57 9.02 7.39 -2.56
C LEU A 57 7.85 8.14 -3.21
N ASP A 58 7.69 8.05 -4.54
CA ASP A 58 6.57 8.64 -5.27
C ASP A 58 5.22 8.05 -4.85
N LYS A 59 5.19 6.74 -4.64
CA LYS A 59 3.96 6.04 -4.22
C LYS A 59 3.64 6.36 -2.76
N ALA A 60 4.64 6.43 -1.89
CA ALA A 60 4.47 6.86 -0.52
C ALA A 60 3.90 8.28 -0.45
N LYS A 61 4.42 9.21 -1.26
CA LYS A 61 3.94 10.61 -1.34
C LYS A 61 2.50 10.69 -1.81
N LYS A 62 2.15 9.96 -2.86
CA LYS A 62 0.77 9.90 -3.34
C LYS A 62 -0.17 9.29 -2.30
N LEU A 63 0.21 8.18 -1.66
CA LEU A 63 -0.61 7.52 -0.65
C LEU A 63 -0.80 8.41 0.60
N ALA A 64 0.27 9.09 1.03
CA ALA A 64 0.27 10.06 2.12
C ALA A 64 -0.70 11.23 1.83
N ALA A 65 -0.57 11.84 0.65
CA ALA A 65 -1.42 12.94 0.22
C ALA A 65 -2.90 12.52 0.12
N LEU A 66 -3.18 11.35 -0.44
CA LEU A 66 -4.53 10.83 -0.59
C LEU A 66 -5.18 10.44 0.75
N ALA A 67 -4.41 9.85 1.67
CA ALA A 67 -4.92 9.42 2.97
C ALA A 67 -4.91 10.53 4.04
N GLY A 68 -4.34 11.70 3.73
CA GLY A 68 -4.11 12.77 4.69
C GLY A 68 -3.20 12.33 5.84
N MET A 69 -2.16 11.56 5.54
CA MET A 69 -1.17 11.09 6.51
C MET A 69 0.23 11.55 6.14
N GLU A 70 1.10 11.62 7.13
CA GLU A 70 2.46 12.08 6.92
C GLU A 70 3.34 10.99 6.32
N LEU A 71 4.28 11.38 5.45
CA LEU A 71 5.22 10.46 4.83
C LEU A 71 6.03 9.67 5.86
N GLN A 72 6.35 10.32 6.98
CA GLN A 72 7.07 9.75 8.12
C GLN A 72 6.30 8.59 8.78
N ASP A 73 4.97 8.63 8.72
CA ASP A 73 4.11 7.57 9.26
C ASP A 73 4.12 6.33 8.35
N ILE A 74 4.24 6.54 7.03
CA ILE A 74 4.23 5.47 6.02
C ILE A 74 5.64 4.90 5.78
N ARG A 75 6.66 5.72 6.03
CA ARG A 75 8.06 5.34 5.97
C ARG A 75 8.78 6.00 7.14
N PRO A 76 8.90 5.32 8.29
CA PRO A 76 9.78 5.81 9.34
C PRO A 76 11.21 5.81 8.77
N CYS A 77 11.75 6.99 8.46
CA CYS A 77 13.18 7.14 8.23
C CYS A 77 13.88 6.80 9.54
N ARG A 78 14.53 5.65 9.60
CA ARG A 78 15.41 5.25 10.69
C ARG A 78 16.86 5.31 10.24
#